data_AF-A0A813PIV2-F1
#
_entry.id   AF-A0A813PIV2-F1
#
_cell.length_a   1.000
_cell.length_b   1.000
_cell.length_c   1.000
_cell.angle_alpha   90.00
_cell.angle_beta   90.00
_cell.angle_gamma   90.00
#
_symmetry.space_group_name_H-M   'P 1'
#
loop_
_entity.id
_entity.type
_entity.pdbx_description
1 polymer ?
#
loop_
_entity_poly.entity_id
_entity_poly.type
_entity_poly.pdbx_seq_one_letter_code
_entity_poly.pdbx_strand_id
1 'polypeptide(L)'
;MFDTLHKKKFRNFFLLLLLTATLDKLDQWYDRSPKRRKIRREFVVAIYVLISFSFGLLMATRAGFYIFNIFDGYVCGAISLLIICIVQLATVLFAYRTTFSSWHQEWPPSQWPGQTFIRHISEVLKRRLTYIWVCWVIVVPIWLFGMLAIALRTIGPISYETFIYPLSFQIIGYILTSIAPLSILVYFIYYQLKNGR
;
A
#
# COMPACT_ATOMS: atom_id res chain seq x y z
N MET A 1 -19.26 28.57 0.10
CA MET A 1 -20.22 27.46 -0.16
C MET A 1 -19.85 26.63 -1.40
N PHE A 2 -19.22 27.21 -2.43
CA PHE A 2 -18.73 26.47 -3.61
C PHE A 2 -17.52 25.53 -3.32
N ASP A 3 -16.61 25.90 -2.42
CA ASP A 3 -15.43 25.08 -2.08
C ASP A 3 -15.74 23.77 -1.33
N THR A 4 -16.78 23.76 -0.49
CA THR A 4 -17.19 22.56 0.24
C THR A 4 -17.85 21.52 -0.66
N LEU A 5 -18.50 21.98 -1.74
CA LEU A 5 -19.13 21.13 -2.75
C LEU A 5 -18.10 20.48 -3.68
N HIS A 6 -17.07 21.22 -4.09
CA HIS A 6 -15.99 20.67 -4.91
C HIS A 6 -15.15 19.64 -4.14
N LYS A 7 -14.85 19.89 -2.85
CA LYS A 7 -14.22 18.90 -1.96
C LYS A 7 -15.07 17.65 -1.78
N LYS A 8 -16.40 17.77 -1.60
CA LYS A 8 -17.31 16.61 -1.51
C LYS A 8 -17.36 15.82 -2.81
N LYS A 9 -17.44 16.48 -3.97
CA LYS A 9 -17.54 15.83 -5.29
C LYS A 9 -16.22 15.13 -5.66
N PHE A 10 -15.08 15.75 -5.38
CA PHE A 10 -13.75 15.16 -5.56
C PHE A 10 -13.51 13.98 -4.61
N ARG A 11 -13.96 14.09 -3.34
CA ARG A 11 -13.87 13.00 -2.37
C ARG A 11 -14.74 11.80 -2.75
N ASN A 12 -15.94 12.03 -3.27
CA ASN A 12 -16.80 10.94 -3.76
C ASN A 12 -16.23 10.27 -5.01
N PHE A 13 -15.59 11.03 -5.89
CA PHE A 13 -14.89 10.49 -7.06
C PHE A 13 -13.66 9.66 -6.65
N PHE A 14 -12.87 10.13 -5.68
CA PHE A 14 -11.73 9.41 -5.13
C PHE A 14 -12.15 8.12 -4.39
N LEU A 15 -13.26 8.17 -3.63
CA LEU A 15 -13.85 7.00 -2.99
C LEU A 15 -14.35 5.97 -4.00
N LEU A 16 -14.98 6.40 -5.09
CA LEU A 16 -15.39 5.52 -6.20
C LEU A 16 -14.18 4.85 -6.85
N LEU A 17 -13.09 5.60 -7.07
CA LEU A 17 -11.87 5.11 -7.70
C LEU A 17 -11.13 4.09 -6.82
N LEU A 18 -11.05 4.36 -5.51
CA LEU A 18 -10.56 3.40 -4.52
C LEU A 18 -11.40 2.13 -4.47
N LEU A 19 -12.73 2.25 -4.51
CA LEU A 19 -13.66 1.13 -4.48
C LEU A 19 -13.56 0.27 -5.76
N THR A 20 -13.34 0.89 -6.91
CA THR A 20 -13.07 0.14 -8.15
C THR A 20 -11.72 -0.58 -8.12
N ALA A 21 -10.68 0.05 -7.58
CA ALA A 21 -9.34 -0.55 -7.50
C ALA A 21 -9.27 -1.72 -6.50
N THR A 22 -10.02 -1.64 -5.40
CA THR A 22 -10.12 -2.75 -4.43
C THR A 22 -10.96 -3.90 -4.98
N LEU A 23 -12.05 -3.62 -5.69
CA LEU A 23 -12.85 -4.64 -6.38
C LEU A 23 -12.04 -5.39 -7.43
N ASP A 24 -11.20 -4.70 -8.19
CA ASP A 24 -10.36 -5.32 -9.22
C ASP A 24 -9.31 -6.26 -8.60
N LYS A 25 -8.72 -5.88 -7.45
CA LYS A 25 -7.86 -6.78 -6.68
C LYS A 25 -8.60 -7.94 -6.04
N LEU A 26 -9.83 -7.73 -5.60
CA LEU A 26 -10.70 -8.78 -5.07
C LEU A 26 -11.02 -9.82 -6.15
N ASP A 27 -11.25 -9.35 -7.37
CA ASP A 27 -11.52 -10.18 -8.54
C ASP A 27 -10.30 -11.02 -8.93
N GLN A 28 -9.13 -10.37 -9.02
CA GLN A 28 -7.85 -11.07 -9.22
C GLN A 28 -7.56 -12.11 -8.14
N TRP A 29 -7.90 -11.82 -6.87
CA TRP A 29 -7.74 -12.77 -5.77
C TRP A 29 -8.70 -13.97 -5.91
N TYR A 30 -9.95 -13.71 -6.29
CA TYR A 30 -10.96 -14.74 -6.52
C TYR A 30 -10.59 -15.68 -7.67
N ASP A 31 -10.08 -15.15 -8.78
CA ASP A 31 -9.70 -15.95 -9.95
C ASP A 31 -8.44 -16.81 -9.74
N ARG A 32 -7.59 -16.50 -8.75
CA ARG A 32 -6.32 -17.18 -8.52
C ARG A 32 -6.46 -18.62 -7.99
N SER A 33 -7.65 -19.07 -7.59
CA SER A 33 -7.84 -20.43 -7.04
C SER A 33 -9.06 -21.16 -7.62
N PRO A 34 -8.86 -22.30 -8.32
CA PRO A 34 -9.95 -23.04 -8.95
C PRO A 34 -10.96 -23.62 -7.94
N LYS A 35 -10.55 -23.84 -6.67
CA LYS A 35 -11.44 -24.30 -5.59
C LYS A 35 -12.41 -23.21 -5.09
N ARG A 36 -12.06 -21.92 -5.25
CA ARG A 36 -12.88 -20.77 -4.78
C ARG A 36 -13.96 -20.36 -5.77
N ARG A 37 -13.84 -20.77 -7.05
CA ARG A 37 -14.87 -20.61 -8.08
C ARG A 37 -16.22 -21.28 -7.77
N LYS A 38 -16.29 -22.08 -6.70
CA LYS A 38 -17.51 -22.75 -6.22
C LYS A 38 -18.50 -21.78 -5.55
N ILE A 39 -18.01 -20.67 -4.99
CA ILE A 39 -18.85 -19.59 -4.44
C ILE A 39 -19.14 -18.61 -5.56
N ARG A 40 -20.39 -18.21 -5.82
CA ARG A 40 -20.68 -17.23 -6.88
C ARG A 40 -20.00 -15.90 -6.57
N ARG A 41 -19.27 -15.35 -7.55
CA ARG A 41 -18.57 -14.06 -7.50
C ARG A 41 -19.45 -12.93 -6.94
N GLU A 42 -20.74 -12.97 -7.30
CA GLU A 42 -21.76 -12.02 -6.85
C GLU A 42 -21.85 -11.89 -5.32
N PHE A 43 -21.76 -12.99 -4.57
CA PHE A 43 -21.82 -12.95 -3.10
C PHE A 43 -20.59 -12.29 -2.50
N VAL A 44 -19.41 -12.55 -3.07
CA VAL A 44 -18.14 -11.98 -2.58
C VAL A 44 -18.15 -10.45 -2.78
N VAL A 45 -18.61 -9.99 -3.94
CA VAL A 45 -18.77 -8.56 -4.23
C VAL A 45 -19.84 -7.94 -3.34
N ALA A 46 -20.99 -8.59 -3.15
CA ALA A 46 -22.07 -8.09 -2.30
C ALA A 46 -21.62 -7.89 -0.85
N ILE A 47 -20.91 -8.87 -0.27
CA ILE A 47 -20.35 -8.76 1.09
C ILE A 47 -19.37 -7.59 1.18
N TYR A 48 -18.49 -7.44 0.18
CA TYR A 48 -17.53 -6.34 0.15
C TYR A 48 -18.24 -4.97 0.13
N VAL A 49 -19.23 -4.81 -0.75
CA VAL A 49 -20.03 -3.58 -0.83
C VAL A 49 -20.78 -3.31 0.47
N LEU A 50 -21.34 -4.33 1.12
CA LEU A 50 -22.02 -4.19 2.41
C LEU A 50 -21.06 -3.70 3.52
N ILE A 51 -19.85 -4.24 3.58
CA ILE A 51 -18.82 -3.80 4.54
C ILE A 51 -18.43 -2.35 4.26
N SER A 52 -18.11 -2.01 3.01
CA SER A 52 -17.75 -0.64 2.61
C SER A 52 -18.88 0.36 2.88
N PHE A 53 -20.13 -0.03 2.62
CA PHE A 53 -21.30 0.77 2.91
C PHE A 53 -21.47 1.01 4.40
N SER A 54 -21.27 -0.02 5.24
CA SER A 54 -21.33 0.10 6.70
C SER A 54 -20.28 1.09 7.25
N PHE A 55 -19.04 1.03 6.73
CA PHE A 55 -18.00 2.01 7.07
C PHE A 55 -18.34 3.42 6.56
N GLY A 56 -18.90 3.54 5.36
CA GLY A 56 -19.38 4.81 4.83
C GLY A 56 -20.49 5.43 5.69
N LEU A 57 -21.36 4.60 6.26
CA LEU A 57 -22.43 5.03 7.16
C LEU A 57 -21.88 5.64 8.46
N LEU A 58 -20.83 5.04 9.03
CA LEU A 58 -20.13 5.58 10.20
C LEU A 58 -19.57 6.99 9.92
N MET A 59 -19.01 7.20 8.73
CA MET A 59 -18.48 8.50 8.29
C MET A 59 -19.56 9.54 7.94
N ALA A 60 -20.82 9.13 7.75
CA ALA A 60 -21.93 10.01 7.45
C ALA A 60 -22.60 10.61 8.71
N THR A 61 -22.23 10.12 9.90
CA THR A 61 -22.75 10.65 11.17
C THR A 61 -22.24 12.07 11.46
N ARG A 62 -22.86 12.78 12.42
CA ARG A 62 -22.40 14.12 12.84
C ARG A 62 -20.94 14.13 13.32
N ALA A 63 -20.50 13.04 13.94
CA ALA A 63 -19.11 12.83 14.37
C ALA A 63 -18.21 12.25 13.25
N GLY A 64 -18.78 11.93 12.09
CA GLY A 64 -18.08 11.26 10.99
C GLY A 64 -16.94 12.07 10.40
N PHE A 65 -16.98 13.41 10.52
CA PHE A 65 -15.88 14.25 10.08
C PHE A 65 -14.58 14.01 10.90
N TYR A 66 -14.69 13.80 12.21
CA TYR A 66 -13.53 13.52 13.07
C TYR A 66 -12.90 12.17 12.73
N ILE A 67 -13.74 11.15 12.52
CA ILE A 67 -13.29 9.82 12.10
C ILE A 67 -12.62 9.93 10.73
N PHE A 68 -13.23 10.64 9.78
CA PHE A 68 -12.66 10.87 8.47
C PHE A 68 -11.28 11.55 8.55
N ASN A 69 -11.11 12.57 9.39
CA ASN A 69 -9.84 13.27 9.55
C ASN A 69 -8.72 12.37 10.10
N ILE A 70 -9.03 11.46 11.04
CA ILE A 70 -8.07 10.46 11.54
C ILE A 70 -7.68 9.49 10.42
N PHE A 71 -8.67 8.98 9.66
CA PHE A 71 -8.41 8.05 8.56
C PHE A 71 -7.56 8.70 7.45
N ASP A 72 -7.88 9.93 7.08
CA ASP A 72 -7.13 10.68 6.06
C ASP A 72 -5.69 10.95 6.53
N GLY A 73 -5.51 11.33 7.80
CA GLY A 73 -4.20 11.62 8.37
C GLY A 73 -3.30 10.40 8.62
N TYR A 74 -3.86 9.28 9.10
CA TYR A 74 -3.07 8.09 9.46
C TYR A 74 -3.07 7.00 8.38
N VAL A 75 -4.21 6.70 7.74
CA VAL A 75 -4.32 5.58 6.79
C VAL A 75 -3.88 6.00 5.40
N CYS A 76 -4.44 7.11 4.91
CA CYS A 76 -4.07 7.71 3.61
C CYS A 76 -2.94 8.74 3.72
N GLY A 77 -2.40 8.94 4.93
CA GLY A 77 -1.33 9.88 5.16
C GLY A 77 -0.02 9.51 4.45
N ALA A 78 0.81 10.53 4.24
CA ALA A 78 2.09 10.38 3.55
C ALA A 78 2.99 9.31 4.18
N ILE A 79 3.04 9.24 5.51
CA ILE A 79 3.90 8.29 6.24
C ILE A 79 3.48 6.84 5.95
N SER A 80 2.18 6.55 5.99
CA SER A 80 1.64 5.22 5.72
C SER A 80 2.00 4.74 4.30
N LEU A 81 1.73 5.59 3.31
CA LEU A 81 2.03 5.29 1.92
C LEU A 81 3.54 5.16 1.66
N LEU A 82 4.36 6.01 2.29
CA LEU A 82 5.82 5.96 2.19
C LEU A 82 6.37 4.64 2.76
N ILE A 83 5.88 4.20 3.92
CA ILE A 83 6.28 2.92 4.53
C ILE A 83 5.89 1.76 3.61
N ILE A 84 4.66 1.74 3.09
CA ILE A 84 4.20 0.71 2.14
C ILE A 84 5.11 0.67 0.90
N CYS A 85 5.40 1.83 0.31
CA CYS A 85 6.29 1.93 -0.85
C CYS A 85 7.70 1.42 -0.56
N ILE A 86 8.26 1.71 0.63
CA ILE A 86 9.58 1.22 1.03
C ILE A 86 9.60 -0.30 1.17
N VAL A 87 8.63 -0.92 1.87
CA VAL A 87 8.63 -2.39 1.98
C VAL A 87 8.28 -3.06 0.66
N GLN A 88 7.47 -2.44 -0.19
CA GLN A 88 7.22 -2.93 -1.55
C GLN A 88 8.48 -2.85 -2.41
N LEU A 89 9.22 -1.73 -2.38
CA LEU A 89 10.48 -1.59 -3.09
C LEU A 89 11.50 -2.62 -2.60
N ALA A 90 11.63 -2.79 -1.28
CA ALA A 90 12.47 -3.82 -0.70
C ALA A 90 12.04 -5.22 -1.18
N THR A 91 10.74 -5.52 -1.17
CA THR A 91 10.23 -6.80 -1.68
C THR A 91 10.57 -7.00 -3.16
N VAL A 92 10.42 -5.99 -4.02
CA VAL A 92 10.76 -6.13 -5.44
C VAL A 92 12.27 -6.32 -5.65
N LEU A 93 13.10 -5.56 -4.95
CA LEU A 93 14.56 -5.65 -5.08
C LEU A 93 15.13 -6.96 -4.51
N PHE A 94 14.57 -7.44 -3.39
CA PHE A 94 15.08 -8.61 -2.66
C PHE A 94 14.34 -9.92 -2.98
N ALA A 95 13.02 -9.92 -3.20
CA ALA A 95 12.22 -11.14 -3.42
C ALA A 95 12.24 -11.64 -4.88
N TYR A 96 12.49 -10.77 -5.87
CA TYR A 96 12.82 -11.22 -7.24
C TYR A 96 14.21 -11.85 -7.33
N ARG A 97 15.01 -11.74 -6.26
CA ARG A 97 16.18 -12.57 -5.99
C ARG A 97 15.71 -13.76 -5.14
N THR A 98 16.01 -14.97 -5.57
CA THR A 98 15.62 -16.18 -4.87
C THR A 98 16.27 -16.36 -3.48
N THR A 99 17.09 -15.44 -2.94
CA THR A 99 17.64 -15.59 -1.57
C THR A 99 18.21 -14.29 -1.00
N PHE A 100 17.75 -13.86 0.18
CA PHE A 100 18.37 -12.80 1.02
C PHE A 100 19.78 -13.23 1.51
N SER A 101 19.97 -14.53 1.77
CA SER A 101 21.24 -15.15 2.17
C SER A 101 22.34 -15.14 1.09
N SER A 102 22.00 -15.08 -0.20
CA SER A 102 23.01 -15.04 -1.28
C SER A 102 23.64 -13.66 -1.49
N TRP A 103 23.33 -12.67 -0.66
CA TRP A 103 23.96 -11.35 -0.76
C TRP A 103 25.36 -11.31 -0.14
N HIS A 104 25.64 -12.19 0.83
CA HIS A 104 26.94 -12.22 1.53
C HIS A 104 27.97 -13.18 0.93
N GLN A 105 27.59 -14.12 0.05
CA GLN A 105 28.43 -15.29 -0.24
C GLN A 105 29.15 -15.27 -1.60
N GLU A 106 28.77 -14.42 -2.55
CA GLU A 106 29.44 -14.35 -3.86
C GLU A 106 29.66 -12.91 -4.31
N TRP A 107 30.92 -12.46 -4.14
CA TRP A 107 31.51 -11.32 -4.81
C TRP A 107 32.37 -11.87 -5.97
N PRO A 108 32.20 -11.48 -7.25
CA PRO A 108 31.33 -10.43 -7.78
C PRO A 108 29.91 -10.94 -8.14
N PRO A 109 28.84 -10.20 -7.82
CA PRO A 109 27.50 -10.56 -8.26
C PRO A 109 27.39 -10.33 -9.77
N SER A 110 27.40 -11.39 -10.58
CA SER A 110 27.18 -11.28 -12.02
C SER A 110 25.77 -10.75 -12.39
N GLN A 111 24.87 -10.60 -11.40
CA GLN A 111 23.54 -10.02 -11.53
C GLN A 111 23.20 -9.04 -10.39
N TRP A 112 22.93 -7.78 -10.75
CA TRP A 112 22.56 -6.68 -9.85
C TRP A 112 21.09 -6.79 -9.36
N PRO A 113 20.75 -6.28 -8.16
CA PRO A 113 19.37 -6.27 -7.66
C PRO A 113 18.44 -5.52 -8.62
N GLY A 114 17.35 -6.15 -9.03
CA GLY A 114 16.36 -5.57 -9.96
C GLY A 114 16.55 -5.88 -11.45
N GLN A 115 17.61 -6.56 -11.88
CA GLN A 115 17.79 -6.91 -13.30
C GLN A 115 16.68 -7.82 -13.84
N THR A 116 16.24 -8.82 -13.06
CA THR A 116 15.14 -9.72 -13.45
C THR A 116 13.83 -8.96 -13.68
N PHE A 117 13.53 -8.00 -12.81
CA PHE A 117 12.35 -7.14 -12.93
C PHE A 117 12.42 -6.29 -14.20
N ILE A 118 13.56 -5.68 -14.47
CA ILE A 118 13.76 -4.85 -15.68
C ILE A 118 13.73 -5.70 -16.94
N ARG A 119 14.24 -6.94 -16.89
CA ARG A 119 14.16 -7.89 -18.00
C ARG A 119 12.70 -8.21 -18.33
N HIS A 120 11.87 -8.53 -17.33
CA HIS A 120 10.44 -8.76 -17.55
C HIS A 120 9.72 -7.52 -18.08
N ILE A 121 10.02 -6.32 -17.59
CA ILE A 121 9.46 -5.08 -18.15
C ILE A 121 9.90 -4.91 -19.62
N SER A 122 11.17 -5.18 -19.92
CA SER A 122 11.70 -5.11 -21.28
C SER A 122 11.05 -6.12 -22.22
N GLU A 123 10.68 -7.30 -21.72
CA GLU A 123 9.96 -8.34 -22.47
C GLU A 123 8.51 -7.92 -22.74
N VAL A 124 7.81 -7.37 -21.75
CA VAL A 124 6.43 -6.86 -21.90
C VAL A 124 6.38 -5.66 -22.83
N LEU A 125 7.33 -4.72 -22.71
CA LEU A 125 7.37 -3.50 -23.52
C LEU A 125 8.06 -3.72 -24.89
N LYS A 126 8.65 -4.90 -25.13
CA LYS A 126 9.45 -5.23 -26.32
C LYS A 126 10.54 -4.19 -26.66
N ARG A 127 11.07 -3.49 -25.67
CA ARG A 127 12.08 -2.42 -25.82
C ARG A 127 13.16 -2.57 -24.77
N ARG A 128 14.44 -2.43 -25.17
CA ARG A 128 15.57 -2.45 -24.23
C ARG A 128 15.62 -1.15 -23.43
N LEU A 129 15.57 -1.28 -22.12
CA LEU A 129 15.53 -0.17 -21.17
C LEU A 129 16.80 -0.16 -20.33
N THR A 130 17.91 0.28 -20.91
CA THR A 130 19.25 0.18 -20.30
C THR A 130 19.42 1.07 -19.07
N TYR A 131 18.83 2.28 -19.07
CA TYR A 131 19.06 3.27 -18.01
C TYR A 131 18.04 3.25 -16.87
N ILE A 132 16.96 2.46 -17.00
CA ILE A 132 15.90 2.41 -15.98
C ILE A 132 16.39 1.80 -14.66
N TRP A 133 17.42 0.95 -14.69
CA TRP A 133 17.94 0.33 -13.47
C TRP A 133 18.46 1.36 -12.46
N VAL A 134 19.15 2.40 -12.92
CA VAL A 134 19.74 3.42 -12.02
C VAL A 134 18.63 4.15 -11.27
N CYS A 135 17.53 4.45 -11.97
CA CYS A 135 16.37 5.08 -11.37
C CYS A 135 15.78 4.20 -10.24
N TRP A 136 15.58 2.90 -10.50
CA TRP A 136 14.92 2.00 -9.56
C TRP A 136 15.79 1.58 -8.37
N VAL A 137 17.11 1.45 -8.55
CA VAL A 137 18.03 0.96 -7.52
C VAL A 137 18.58 2.09 -6.66
N ILE A 138 18.73 3.30 -7.21
CA ILE A 138 19.40 4.41 -6.51
C ILE A 138 18.43 5.57 -6.29
N VAL A 139 17.83 6.10 -7.37
CA VAL A 139 17.03 7.33 -7.28
C VAL A 139 15.77 7.15 -6.44
N VAL A 140 15.00 6.09 -6.71
CA VAL A 140 13.74 5.79 -6.02
C VAL A 140 13.93 5.54 -4.51
N PRO A 141 14.87 4.67 -4.05
CA PRO A 141 15.07 4.49 -2.61
C PRO A 141 15.56 5.75 -1.93
N ILE A 142 16.51 6.50 -2.51
CA ILE A 142 16.98 7.78 -1.93
C ILE A 142 15.80 8.75 -1.78
N TRP A 143 14.95 8.86 -2.81
CA TRP A 143 13.79 9.74 -2.76
C TRP A 143 12.78 9.32 -1.69
N LEU A 144 12.46 8.03 -1.60
CA LEU A 144 11.52 7.50 -0.60
C LEU A 144 12.04 7.68 0.83
N PHE A 145 13.33 7.40 1.08
CA PHE A 145 13.93 7.62 2.40
C PHE A 145 14.03 9.11 2.75
N GLY A 146 14.33 9.97 1.78
CA GLY A 146 14.34 11.42 1.97
C GLY A 146 12.96 11.96 2.34
N MET A 147 11.93 11.55 1.60
CA MET A 147 10.54 11.92 1.90
C MET A 147 10.07 11.37 3.25
N LEU A 148 10.46 10.14 3.60
CA LEU A 148 10.16 9.58 4.91
C LEU A 148 10.84 10.37 6.03
N ALA A 149 12.11 10.75 5.88
CA ALA A 149 12.83 11.53 6.88
C ALA A 149 12.17 12.89 7.14
N ILE A 150 11.74 13.59 6.07
CA ILE A 150 11.00 14.85 6.19
C ILE A 150 9.63 14.61 6.84
N ALA A 151 8.92 13.57 6.42
CA ALA A 151 7.59 13.25 6.97
C ALA A 151 7.66 12.92 8.47
N LEU A 152 8.68 12.17 8.91
CA LEU A 152 8.92 11.87 10.33
C LEU A 152 9.21 13.12 11.16
N ARG A 153 9.96 14.08 10.61
CA ARG A 153 10.20 15.37 11.30
C ARG A 153 8.95 16.23 11.43
N THR A 154 7.96 16.01 10.57
CA THR A 154 6.72 16.79 10.53
C THR A 154 5.58 16.13 11.32
N ILE A 155 5.87 15.08 12.11
CA ILE A 155 4.86 14.43 12.96
C ILE A 155 4.48 15.38 14.10
N GLY A 156 3.36 16.09 13.92
CA GLY A 156 2.64 16.78 14.99
C GLY A 156 1.40 15.99 15.41
N PRO A 157 0.85 16.24 16.60
CA PRO A 157 -0.46 15.71 16.96
C PRO A 157 -1.48 16.24 15.94
N ILE A 158 -2.22 15.33 15.31
CA ILE A 158 -3.31 15.72 14.42
C ILE A 158 -4.30 16.50 15.27
N SER A 159 -4.64 17.71 14.85
CA SER A 159 -5.70 18.52 15.44
C SER A 159 -6.75 18.81 14.37
N TYR A 160 -8.00 18.92 14.78
CA TYR A 160 -9.06 19.39 13.90
C TYR A 160 -9.68 20.63 14.52
N GLU A 161 -9.42 21.78 13.90
CA GLU A 161 -9.77 23.11 14.42
C GLU A 161 -9.24 23.32 15.85
N THR A 162 -10.12 23.32 16.85
CA THR A 162 -9.78 23.48 18.28
C THR A 162 -9.71 22.17 19.03
N PHE A 163 -10.09 21.05 18.40
CA PHE A 163 -10.13 19.75 19.05
C PHE A 163 -8.80 19.00 18.89
N ILE A 164 -8.13 18.77 20.02
CA ILE A 164 -6.93 17.94 20.10
C ILE A 164 -7.38 16.51 20.34
N TYR A 165 -6.97 15.60 19.46
CA TYR A 165 -7.36 14.19 19.58
C TYR A 165 -6.69 13.53 20.79
N PRO A 166 -7.44 12.77 21.61
CA PRO A 166 -6.85 12.05 22.73
C PRO A 166 -5.93 10.92 22.23
N LEU A 167 -5.03 10.50 23.12
CA LEU A 167 -3.96 9.55 22.83
C LEU A 167 -4.47 8.18 22.32
N SER A 168 -5.66 7.75 22.76
CA SER A 168 -6.30 6.51 22.28
C SER A 168 -6.52 6.51 20.76
N PHE A 169 -6.96 7.64 20.19
CA PHE A 169 -7.16 7.74 18.73
C PHE A 169 -5.83 7.77 17.97
N GLN A 170 -4.78 8.30 18.56
CA GLN A 170 -3.44 8.28 17.97
C GLN A 170 -2.91 6.85 17.92
N ILE A 171 -3.06 6.06 19.00
CA ILE A 171 -2.68 4.63 19.02
C ILE A 171 -3.42 3.87 17.93
N ILE A 172 -4.74 4.05 17.83
CA ILE A 172 -5.55 3.41 16.78
C ILE A 172 -5.04 3.80 15.39
N GLY A 173 -4.72 5.08 15.18
CA GLY A 173 -4.13 5.58 13.95
C GLY A 173 -2.83 4.85 13.57
N TYR A 174 -1.88 4.76 14.50
CA TYR A 174 -0.61 4.06 14.24
C TYR A 174 -0.79 2.55 13.99
N ILE A 175 -1.72 1.90 14.69
CA ILE A 175 -2.07 0.49 14.42
C ILE A 175 -2.63 0.33 13.00
N LEU A 176 -3.54 1.22 12.59
CA LEU A 176 -4.09 1.21 11.23
C LEU A 176 -3.03 1.47 10.16
N THR A 177 -2.08 2.36 10.40
CA THR A 177 -0.97 2.62 9.47
C THR A 177 -0.05 1.39 9.32
N SER A 178 0.19 0.65 10.40
CA SER A 178 1.12 -0.48 10.40
C SER A 178 0.55 -1.79 9.82
N ILE A 179 -0.78 -1.94 9.75
CA ILE A 179 -1.41 -3.20 9.35
C ILE A 179 -1.07 -3.61 7.90
N ALA A 180 -1.04 -2.64 6.98
CA ALA A 180 -0.74 -2.86 5.57
C ALA A 180 0.72 -3.32 5.34
N PRO A 181 1.76 -2.60 5.80
CA PRO A 181 3.14 -3.06 5.63
C PRO A 181 3.43 -4.38 6.36
N LEU A 182 2.83 -4.61 7.54
CA LEU A 182 2.96 -5.89 8.25
C LEU A 182 2.39 -7.05 7.41
N SER A 183 1.26 -6.89 6.74
CA SER A 183 0.67 -7.95 5.91
C SER A 183 1.62 -8.40 4.78
N ILE A 184 2.36 -7.47 4.18
CA ILE A 184 3.34 -7.74 3.14
C ILE A 184 4.53 -8.52 3.71
N LEU A 185 5.05 -8.08 4.87
CA LEU A 185 6.16 -8.75 5.55
C LEU A 185 5.80 -10.16 5.99
N VAL A 186 4.61 -10.36 6.57
CA VAL A 186 4.12 -11.69 6.98
C VAL A 186 4.02 -12.62 5.76
N TYR A 187 3.48 -12.14 4.64
CA TYR A 187 3.41 -12.93 3.41
C TYR A 187 4.80 -13.30 2.88
N PHE A 188 5.75 -12.36 2.91
CA PHE A 188 7.13 -12.60 2.48
C PHE A 188 7.81 -13.68 3.35
N ILE A 189 7.70 -13.58 4.68
CA ILE A 189 8.23 -14.57 5.62
C ILE A 189 7.59 -15.94 5.39
N TYR A 190 6.26 -15.98 5.25
CA TYR A 190 5.53 -17.21 4.96
C TYR A 190 6.02 -17.87 3.65
N TYR A 191 6.23 -17.08 2.60
CA TYR A 191 6.73 -17.58 1.32
C TYR A 191 8.14 -18.15 1.44
N GLN A 192 9.04 -17.47 2.17
CA GLN A 192 10.40 -17.95 2.39
C GLN A 192 10.41 -19.26 3.19
N LEU A 193 9.60 -19.37 4.25
CA LEU A 193 9.50 -20.61 5.04
C LEU A 193 8.97 -21.80 4.21
N LYS A 194 8.12 -21.53 3.21
CA LYS A 194 7.57 -22.55 2.32
C LYS A 194 8.54 -23.00 1.23
N ASN A 195 9.34 -22.09 0.67
CA ASN A 195 10.31 -22.38 -0.40
C ASN A 195 11.70 -22.78 0.14
N GLY A 196 11.99 -22.57 1.42
CA GLY A 196 13.22 -23.00 2.09
C GLY A 196 13.21 -24.46 2.57
N ARG A 197 12.14 -25.21 2.26
CA ARG A 197 12.08 -26.68 2.26
C ARG A 197 11.88 -27.14 0.82
#